data_AF-A0A961SST8-F1
#
_entry.id   AF-A0A961SST8-F1
#
_cell.length_a   1.000
_cell.length_b   1.000
_cell.length_c   1.000
_cell.angle_alpha   90.00
_cell.angle_beta   90.00
_cell.angle_gamma   90.00
#
_symmetry.space_group_name_H-M   'P 1'
#
loop_
_entity.id
_entity.type
_entity.pdbx_description
1 polymer ?
#
loop_
_entity_poly.entity_id
_entity_poly.type
_entity_poly.pdbx_seq_one_letter_code
_entity_poly.pdbx_strand_id
1 'polypeptide(L)'
;MALQKVTDDNIGSGTRVNLPAQDDLLLARNTVIQSIDGTAVFGEGNQQTAEIRGIVSGAEYGIFLGTSTFTDFGNRVVVRETGHVFGLHTAVRMMGFGAEVVNEGDIGGGKFGVMLASASTTTRSTIHNTGSIHADECAILLLEPSQEAVKIVNKGRIEGGDYAFYGEMSPSRDVIVNDGKMIGQISAGWGNDVYDGRKGTVVGKIVGGLGNDKLLGGRGSEVFDGGEGRDRMNGGRGADTFDYNTLSDSTVLQSGRDRISGFSHAQHDVFDLRDIDANANLLLNQAFHFIGKDDFNGVAGELRYHFAGRATLIEGDVNGDGNADFAIKLASRLDLVEADFLL
;
A
#
# COMPACT_ATOMS: atom_id res chain seq x y z
N MET A 1 11.88 -22.54 25.30
CA MET A 1 10.52 -22.19 24.87
C MET A 1 9.50 -23.00 25.64
N ALA A 2 8.64 -22.35 26.41
CA ALA A 2 7.48 -22.99 27.03
C ALA A 2 6.21 -22.58 26.28
N LEU A 3 5.28 -23.53 26.10
CA LEU A 3 4.00 -23.25 25.47
C LEU A 3 2.97 -22.92 26.56
N GLN A 4 2.46 -21.70 26.54
CA GLN A 4 1.32 -21.29 27.36
C GLN A 4 0.04 -21.67 26.62
N LYS A 5 -0.66 -22.70 27.11
CA LYS A 5 -1.95 -23.12 26.57
C LYS A 5 -3.08 -22.51 27.40
N VAL A 6 -3.90 -21.67 26.78
CA VAL A 6 -5.06 -21.03 27.42
C VAL A 6 -6.34 -21.72 26.96
N THR A 7 -7.07 -22.31 27.89
CA THR A 7 -8.32 -23.07 27.64
C THR A 7 -9.54 -22.51 28.35
N ASP A 8 -9.33 -21.61 29.30
CA ASP A 8 -10.39 -20.96 30.08
C ASP A 8 -10.34 -19.45 29.87
N ASP A 9 -11.48 -18.78 30.04
CA ASP A 9 -11.60 -17.35 29.82
C ASP A 9 -10.74 -16.55 30.80
N ASN A 10 -10.08 -15.52 30.30
CA ASN A 10 -9.17 -14.66 31.04
C ASN A 10 -9.52 -13.18 30.78
N ILE A 11 -10.41 -12.63 31.60
CA ILE A 11 -10.99 -11.30 31.44
C ILE A 11 -10.63 -10.42 32.63
N GLY A 12 -10.18 -9.18 32.39
CA GLY A 12 -9.98 -8.19 33.45
C GLY A 12 -9.08 -7.02 33.04
N SER A 13 -8.58 -6.27 34.02
CA SER A 13 -7.66 -5.15 33.80
C SER A 13 -6.22 -5.61 33.52
N GLY A 14 -5.43 -4.71 32.94
CA GLY A 14 -4.03 -4.88 32.59
C GLY A 14 -3.78 -5.94 31.54
N THR A 15 -2.52 -6.34 31.42
CA THR A 15 -2.09 -7.44 30.57
C THR A 15 -2.68 -8.76 31.05
N ARG A 16 -3.37 -9.51 30.18
CA ARG A 16 -4.00 -10.79 30.55
C ARG A 16 -3.09 -11.98 30.39
N VAL A 17 -2.28 -11.98 29.33
CA VAL A 17 -1.25 -12.98 29.08
C VAL A 17 0.05 -12.26 28.78
N ASN A 18 1.07 -12.56 29.58
CA ASN A 18 2.43 -12.11 29.34
C ASN A 18 3.27 -13.30 28.83
N LEU A 19 3.98 -13.09 27.73
CA LEU A 19 4.89 -14.05 27.11
C LEU A 19 6.33 -13.59 27.38
N PRO A 20 7.02 -14.18 28.37
CA PRO A 20 8.45 -14.01 28.56
C PRO A 20 9.24 -14.39 27.30
N ALA A 21 10.52 -14.00 27.24
CA ALA A 21 11.34 -13.94 26.02
C ALA A 21 11.43 -15.18 25.09
N GLN A 22 10.91 -16.34 25.50
CA GLN A 22 10.87 -17.57 24.71
C GLN A 22 9.52 -18.31 24.75
N ASP A 23 8.48 -17.69 25.30
CA ASP A 23 7.19 -18.36 25.46
C ASP A 23 6.30 -18.17 24.24
N ASP A 24 5.61 -19.25 23.88
CA ASP A 24 4.58 -19.26 22.85
C ASP A 24 3.20 -19.27 23.49
N LEU A 25 2.19 -18.77 22.78
CA LEU A 25 0.79 -18.85 23.15
C LEU A 25 0.04 -19.78 22.18
N LEU A 26 -0.77 -20.68 22.74
CA LEU A 26 -1.87 -21.32 22.04
C LEU A 26 -3.18 -21.02 22.77
N LEU A 27 -4.03 -20.18 22.17
CA LEU A 27 -5.39 -19.94 22.63
C LEU A 27 -6.34 -20.94 21.97
N ALA A 28 -7.04 -21.72 22.78
CA ALA A 28 -8.02 -22.70 22.32
C ALA A 28 -9.26 -22.04 21.68
N ARG A 29 -10.04 -22.84 20.95
CA ARG A 29 -11.36 -22.42 20.45
C ARG A 29 -12.32 -22.18 21.61
N ASN A 30 -13.28 -21.29 21.42
CA ASN A 30 -14.30 -20.95 22.42
C ASN A 30 -13.72 -20.44 23.76
N THR A 31 -12.53 -19.82 23.71
CA THR A 31 -11.86 -19.22 24.85
C THR A 31 -11.60 -17.76 24.57
N VAL A 32 -11.79 -16.91 25.57
CA VAL A 32 -11.63 -15.46 25.49
C VAL A 32 -10.45 -14.98 26.34
N ILE A 33 -9.57 -14.17 25.77
CA ILE A 33 -8.63 -13.33 26.49
C ILE A 33 -9.09 -11.88 26.29
N GLN A 34 -9.44 -11.17 27.36
CA GLN A 34 -9.89 -9.78 27.26
C GLN A 34 -9.23 -8.88 28.29
N SER A 35 -8.52 -7.86 27.80
CA SER A 35 -8.10 -6.72 28.61
C SER A 35 -9.08 -5.57 28.45
N ILE A 36 -9.57 -5.02 29.57
CA ILE A 36 -10.59 -3.96 29.57
C ILE A 36 -10.01 -2.53 29.59
N ASP A 37 -8.71 -2.39 29.84
CA ASP A 37 -8.01 -1.10 29.95
C ASP A 37 -6.58 -1.11 29.38
N GLY A 38 -6.15 -2.19 28.74
CA GLY A 38 -4.81 -2.28 28.16
C GLY A 38 -4.65 -3.36 27.09
N THR A 39 -3.50 -4.02 27.11
CA THR A 39 -3.11 -5.05 26.14
C THR A 39 -3.63 -6.42 26.54
N ALA A 40 -4.23 -7.20 25.66
CA ALA A 40 -4.69 -8.55 26.03
C ALA A 40 -3.55 -9.57 26.08
N VAL A 41 -2.70 -9.63 25.05
CA VAL A 41 -1.51 -10.49 25.00
C VAL A 41 -0.28 -9.64 24.74
N PHE A 42 0.72 -9.72 25.61
CA PHE A 42 1.97 -8.97 25.50
C PHE A 42 3.16 -9.94 25.50
N GLY A 43 4.16 -9.70 24.65
CA GLY A 43 5.40 -10.48 24.61
C GLY A 43 6.62 -9.61 24.41
N GLU A 44 7.64 -9.78 25.25
CA GLU A 44 8.88 -8.98 25.23
C GLU A 44 10.03 -9.66 24.47
N GLY A 45 9.75 -10.79 23.82
CA GLY A 45 10.75 -11.74 23.35
C GLY A 45 11.05 -11.73 21.86
N ASN A 46 11.83 -12.76 21.49
CA ASN A 46 12.19 -13.10 20.14
C ASN A 46 11.60 -14.45 19.77
N GLN A 47 11.29 -14.63 18.49
CA GLN A 47 10.82 -15.89 17.94
C GLN A 47 9.58 -16.45 18.66
N GLN A 48 8.77 -15.58 19.26
CA GLN A 48 7.54 -15.96 19.95
C GLN A 48 6.43 -16.19 18.94
N THR A 49 5.62 -17.22 19.14
CA THR A 49 4.41 -17.48 18.35
C THR A 49 3.16 -17.35 19.20
N ALA A 50 2.23 -16.49 18.79
CA ALA A 50 0.87 -16.46 19.31
C ALA A 50 -0.11 -17.08 18.30
N GLU A 51 -0.54 -18.32 18.54
CA GLU A 51 -1.59 -18.99 17.76
C GLU A 51 -2.97 -18.83 18.42
N ILE A 52 -3.89 -18.19 17.70
CA ILE A 52 -5.20 -17.78 18.16
C ILE A 52 -6.28 -18.59 17.44
N ARG A 53 -7.05 -19.37 18.20
CA ARG A 53 -8.25 -20.09 17.71
C ARG A 53 -9.54 -19.63 18.37
N GLY A 54 -9.44 -18.81 19.42
CA GLY A 54 -10.53 -18.19 20.17
C GLY A 54 -10.55 -16.67 19.96
N ILE A 55 -10.93 -15.91 20.98
CA ILE A 55 -11.06 -14.44 20.89
C ILE A 55 -9.99 -13.78 21.77
N VAL A 56 -9.25 -12.84 21.20
CA VAL A 56 -8.38 -11.91 21.93
C VAL A 56 -8.93 -10.50 21.73
N SER A 57 -9.16 -9.76 22.82
CA SER A 57 -9.67 -8.39 22.75
C SER A 57 -8.94 -7.49 23.76
N GLY A 58 -8.25 -6.45 23.27
CA GLY A 58 -7.63 -5.44 24.12
C GLY A 58 -8.28 -4.07 24.01
N ALA A 59 -8.33 -3.33 25.11
CA ALA A 59 -8.79 -1.94 25.11
C ALA A 59 -7.75 -0.97 24.52
N GLU A 60 -6.50 -1.38 24.37
CA GLU A 60 -5.49 -0.69 23.57
C GLU A 60 -5.01 -1.61 22.44
N TYR A 61 -4.28 -2.67 22.80
CA TYR A 61 -3.74 -3.67 21.88
C TYR A 61 -4.37 -5.05 22.08
N GLY A 62 -4.83 -5.69 21.01
CA GLY A 62 -5.20 -7.11 21.07
C GLY A 62 -3.97 -7.95 21.41
N ILE A 63 -2.98 -7.92 20.53
CA ILE A 63 -1.69 -8.59 20.69
C ILE A 63 -0.57 -7.58 20.45
N PHE A 64 0.43 -7.55 21.33
CA PHE A 64 1.65 -6.77 21.15
C PHE A 64 2.88 -7.67 21.40
N LEU A 65 3.63 -7.98 20.34
CA LEU A 65 4.87 -8.78 20.42
C LEU A 65 6.10 -7.93 20.06
N GLY A 66 7.17 -8.09 20.84
CA GLY A 66 8.41 -7.32 20.72
C GLY A 66 8.31 -5.95 21.39
N THR A 67 9.45 -5.44 21.84
CA THR A 67 9.61 -4.14 22.52
C THR A 67 10.65 -3.24 21.88
N SER A 68 11.47 -3.79 20.97
CA SER A 68 12.58 -3.09 20.33
C SER A 68 12.59 -3.33 18.84
N THR A 69 12.56 -2.23 18.08
CA THR A 69 12.74 -2.26 16.62
C THR A 69 14.18 -2.58 16.21
N PHE A 70 15.14 -2.66 17.14
CA PHE A 70 16.57 -2.85 16.86
C PHE A 70 17.12 -4.21 17.26
N THR A 71 16.45 -4.91 18.17
CA THR A 71 16.97 -6.15 18.76
C THR A 71 16.01 -7.30 18.63
N ASP A 72 14.72 -7.03 18.50
CA ASP A 72 13.74 -8.10 18.51
C ASP A 72 13.55 -8.69 17.13
N PHE A 73 13.28 -9.99 17.02
CA PHE A 73 13.17 -10.64 15.72
C PHE A 73 12.32 -11.92 15.72
N GLY A 74 11.75 -12.23 14.56
CA GLY A 74 11.11 -13.51 14.24
C GLY A 74 9.81 -13.77 14.98
N ASN A 75 9.20 -12.77 15.61
CA ASN A 75 7.92 -12.91 16.28
C ASN A 75 6.80 -13.19 15.26
N ARG A 76 5.79 -13.95 15.69
CA ARG A 76 4.79 -14.51 14.80
C ARG A 76 3.40 -14.51 15.43
N VAL A 77 2.40 -14.06 14.67
CA VAL A 77 0.99 -14.13 15.04
C VAL A 77 0.26 -14.99 14.02
N VAL A 78 -0.48 -15.99 14.50
CA VAL A 78 -1.33 -16.86 13.66
C VAL A 78 -2.76 -16.78 14.15
N VAL A 79 -3.64 -16.19 13.35
CA VAL A 79 -5.07 -16.18 13.61
C VAL A 79 -5.71 -17.23 12.72
N ARG A 80 -6.17 -18.32 13.31
CA ARG A 80 -6.85 -19.42 12.58
C ARG A 80 -8.26 -19.00 12.20
N GLU A 81 -8.92 -19.81 11.38
CA GLU A 81 -10.27 -19.55 10.85
C GLU A 81 -11.33 -19.14 11.91
N THR A 82 -11.26 -19.68 13.14
CA THR A 82 -12.18 -19.28 14.24
C THR A 82 -11.56 -18.27 15.22
N GLY A 83 -10.34 -17.84 14.94
CA GLY A 83 -9.61 -16.86 15.72
C GLY A 83 -10.10 -15.46 15.40
N HIS A 84 -10.26 -14.67 16.45
CA HIS A 84 -10.54 -13.25 16.34
C HIS A 84 -9.55 -12.47 17.21
N VAL A 85 -8.95 -11.43 16.66
CA VAL A 85 -8.08 -10.52 17.40
C VAL A 85 -8.60 -9.11 17.22
N PHE A 86 -8.99 -8.47 18.31
CA PHE A 86 -9.51 -7.11 18.34
C PHE A 86 -8.68 -6.22 19.26
N GLY A 87 -8.51 -4.96 18.85
CA GLY A 87 -7.91 -3.92 19.70
C GLY A 87 -8.55 -2.58 19.41
N LEU A 88 -8.99 -1.83 20.44
CA LEU A 88 -9.63 -0.53 20.21
C LEU A 88 -8.67 0.49 19.60
N HIS A 89 -7.36 0.38 19.83
CA HIS A 89 -6.36 1.12 19.07
C HIS A 89 -5.76 0.25 17.97
N THR A 90 -5.09 -0.85 18.31
CA THR A 90 -4.47 -1.74 17.31
C THR A 90 -4.73 -3.20 17.62
N ALA A 91 -5.18 -3.99 16.64
CA ALA A 91 -5.43 -5.41 16.89
C ALA A 91 -4.13 -6.19 17.08
N VAL A 92 -3.18 -6.05 16.14
CA VAL A 92 -1.87 -6.71 16.21
C VAL A 92 -0.76 -5.68 16.03
N ARG A 93 0.05 -5.48 17.07
CA ARG A 93 1.26 -4.66 17.04
C ARG A 93 2.48 -5.57 17.13
N MET A 94 3.45 -5.39 16.24
CA MET A 94 4.70 -6.15 16.27
C MET A 94 5.90 -5.22 16.10
N MET A 95 6.86 -5.33 17.02
CA MET A 95 8.13 -4.62 16.95
C MET A 95 9.27 -5.63 16.74
N GLY A 96 10.21 -5.29 15.88
CA GLY A 96 11.36 -6.13 15.54
C GLY A 96 11.34 -6.64 14.10
N PHE A 97 12.40 -7.36 13.76
CA PHE A 97 12.72 -7.79 12.40
C PHE A 97 12.04 -9.11 12.03
N GLY A 98 11.67 -9.29 10.76
CA GLY A 98 11.19 -10.56 10.23
C GLY A 98 9.91 -11.05 10.91
N ALA A 99 9.00 -10.13 11.24
CA ALA A 99 7.70 -10.47 11.79
C ALA A 99 6.86 -11.26 10.79
N GLU A 100 6.07 -12.22 11.26
CA GLU A 100 5.14 -12.99 10.42
C GLU A 100 3.71 -12.91 10.98
N VAL A 101 2.77 -12.46 10.16
CA VAL A 101 1.33 -12.52 10.44
C VAL A 101 0.68 -13.48 9.45
N VAL A 102 0.03 -14.53 9.96
CA VAL A 102 -0.79 -15.44 9.17
C VAL A 102 -2.23 -15.32 9.64
N ASN A 103 -3.12 -14.85 8.77
CA ASN A 103 -4.53 -14.63 9.09
C ASN A 103 -5.45 -15.48 8.20
N GLU A 104 -6.17 -16.38 8.84
CA GLU A 104 -7.29 -17.16 8.30
C GLU A 104 -8.62 -16.74 8.93
N GLY A 105 -8.58 -16.02 10.06
CA GLY A 105 -9.73 -15.55 10.82
C GLY A 105 -9.96 -14.05 10.64
N ASP A 106 -10.12 -13.34 11.76
CA ASP A 106 -10.45 -11.92 11.76
C ASP A 106 -9.49 -11.11 12.65
N ILE A 107 -8.95 -10.03 12.09
CA ILE A 107 -8.10 -9.07 12.78
C ILE A 107 -8.75 -7.69 12.61
N GLY A 108 -9.32 -7.15 13.69
CA GLY A 108 -10.09 -5.91 13.66
C GLY A 108 -9.55 -4.86 14.62
N GLY A 109 -8.97 -3.79 14.10
CA GLY A 109 -8.51 -2.65 14.89
C GLY A 109 -9.52 -1.52 14.91
N GLY A 110 -9.63 -0.77 16.01
CA GLY A 110 -10.33 0.51 15.97
C GLY A 110 -9.55 1.52 15.12
N LYS A 111 -8.25 1.69 15.37
CA LYS A 111 -7.40 2.56 14.54
C LYS A 111 -6.61 1.79 13.49
N PHE A 112 -5.89 0.75 13.92
CA PHE A 112 -5.00 -0.03 13.06
C PHE A 112 -5.25 -1.54 13.15
N GLY A 113 -5.32 -2.24 12.03
CA GLY A 113 -5.48 -3.70 12.03
C GLY A 113 -4.16 -4.35 12.46
N VAL A 114 -3.15 -4.24 11.62
CA VAL A 114 -1.78 -4.71 11.87
C VAL A 114 -0.83 -3.52 11.81
N MET A 115 0.01 -3.37 12.82
CA MET A 115 1.07 -2.37 12.86
C MET A 115 2.43 -3.05 13.05
N LEU A 116 3.33 -2.85 12.10
CA LEU A 116 4.69 -3.38 12.14
C LEU A 116 5.70 -2.24 12.31
N ALA A 117 6.78 -2.46 13.06
CA ALA A 117 7.85 -1.48 13.22
C ALA A 117 9.21 -2.18 13.33
N SER A 118 10.16 -1.81 12.48
CA SER A 118 11.40 -2.57 12.33
C SER A 118 12.52 -1.70 11.76
N ALA A 119 13.70 -1.67 12.39
CA ALA A 119 14.83 -0.86 11.94
C ALA A 119 15.79 -1.62 10.99
N SER A 120 15.45 -2.83 10.55
CA SER A 120 16.36 -3.66 9.74
C SER A 120 16.19 -3.35 8.27
N THR A 121 17.32 -3.13 7.58
CA THR A 121 17.37 -2.93 6.12
C THR A 121 17.65 -4.23 5.35
N THR A 122 17.81 -5.36 6.04
CA THR A 122 18.28 -6.63 5.45
C THR A 122 17.29 -7.77 5.57
N THR A 123 16.23 -7.58 6.36
CA THR A 123 15.20 -8.59 6.62
C THR A 123 13.90 -8.23 5.91
N ARG A 124 12.89 -9.07 6.10
CA ARG A 124 11.56 -8.86 5.53
C ARG A 124 10.49 -9.40 6.46
N SER A 125 9.55 -8.54 6.82
CA SER A 125 8.34 -8.94 7.52
C SER A 125 7.29 -9.42 6.51
N THR A 126 6.41 -10.34 6.91
CA THR A 126 5.45 -11.00 6.01
C THR A 126 4.05 -11.02 6.58
N ILE A 127 3.06 -10.78 5.72
CA ILE A 127 1.64 -10.90 6.04
C ILE A 127 1.00 -11.81 5.00
N HIS A 128 0.42 -12.91 5.46
CA HIS A 128 -0.36 -13.84 4.67
C HIS A 128 -1.82 -13.78 5.11
N ASN A 129 -2.68 -13.18 4.29
CA ASN A 129 -4.09 -13.00 4.62
C ASN A 129 -4.99 -13.83 3.70
N THR A 130 -5.77 -14.73 4.30
CA THR A 130 -6.90 -15.44 3.68
C THR A 130 -8.23 -15.13 4.37
N GLY A 131 -8.18 -14.58 5.58
CA GLY A 131 -9.32 -14.08 6.33
C GLY A 131 -9.58 -12.58 6.11
N SER A 132 -9.91 -11.88 7.19
CA SER A 132 -10.22 -10.45 7.21
C SER A 132 -9.23 -9.68 8.09
N ILE A 133 -8.64 -8.62 7.54
CA ILE A 133 -7.91 -7.61 8.30
C ILE A 133 -8.63 -6.29 8.07
N HIS A 134 -9.10 -5.64 9.12
CA HIS A 134 -9.82 -4.38 8.98
C HIS A 134 -9.54 -3.38 10.10
N ALA A 135 -9.69 -2.09 9.79
CA ALA A 135 -9.67 -1.02 10.78
C ALA A 135 -10.39 0.25 10.32
N ASP A 136 -10.73 1.15 11.26
CA ASP A 136 -11.43 2.39 10.91
C ASP A 136 -10.52 3.40 10.18
N GLU A 137 -9.20 3.38 10.41
CA GLU A 137 -8.25 4.25 9.70
C GLU A 137 -7.37 3.44 8.72
N CYS A 138 -6.43 2.63 9.23
CA CYS A 138 -5.46 1.93 8.40
C CYS A 138 -5.39 0.43 8.72
N ALA A 139 -5.66 -0.43 7.73
CA ALA A 139 -5.67 -1.87 7.97
C ALA A 139 -4.27 -2.42 8.26
N ILE A 140 -3.24 -1.95 7.54
CA ILE A 140 -1.86 -2.36 7.71
C ILE A 140 -0.96 -1.12 7.64
N LEU A 141 -0.27 -0.84 8.74
CA LEU A 141 0.64 0.29 8.89
C LEU A 141 2.07 -0.18 9.15
N LEU A 142 3.03 0.37 8.40
CA LEU A 142 4.44 0.31 8.73
C LEU A 142 4.81 1.59 9.49
N LEU A 143 5.07 1.45 10.79
CA LEU A 143 5.22 2.58 11.69
C LEU A 143 6.63 3.17 11.59
N GLU A 144 6.71 4.46 11.24
CA GLU A 144 7.95 5.22 11.25
C GLU A 144 8.71 5.12 12.59
N PRO A 145 10.05 5.00 12.58
CA PRO A 145 10.97 5.00 11.43
C PRO A 145 11.29 3.59 10.92
N SER A 146 10.28 2.82 10.50
CA SER A 146 10.50 1.50 9.90
C SER A 146 11.42 1.58 8.69
N GLN A 147 12.25 0.55 8.50
CA GLN A 147 13.17 0.42 7.37
C GLN A 147 13.14 -0.98 6.73
N GLU A 148 12.31 -1.87 7.29
CA GLU A 148 12.24 -3.24 6.84
C GLU A 148 11.15 -3.41 5.79
N ALA A 149 11.56 -3.95 4.65
CA ALA A 149 10.63 -4.33 3.60
C ALA A 149 9.53 -5.27 4.12
N VAL A 150 8.30 -5.07 3.66
CA VAL A 150 7.19 -5.99 3.89
C VAL A 150 6.88 -6.80 2.63
N LYS A 151 6.37 -8.02 2.83
CA LYS A 151 5.64 -8.75 1.79
C LYS A 151 4.24 -9.11 2.27
N ILE A 152 3.24 -8.62 1.54
CA ILE A 152 1.84 -8.90 1.79
C ILE A 152 1.33 -9.82 0.68
N VAL A 153 0.70 -10.93 1.07
CA VAL A 153 -0.04 -11.80 0.17
C VAL A 153 -1.48 -11.87 0.64
N ASN A 154 -2.36 -11.16 -0.05
CA ASN A 154 -3.77 -11.10 0.26
C ASN A 154 -4.59 -11.98 -0.70
N LYS A 155 -5.34 -12.93 -0.15
CA LYS A 155 -6.40 -13.70 -0.81
C LYS A 155 -7.77 -13.48 -0.18
N GLY A 156 -7.80 -12.84 0.99
CA GLY A 156 -9.01 -12.51 1.72
C GLY A 156 -9.40 -11.04 1.53
N ARG A 157 -9.77 -10.39 2.63
CA ARG A 157 -10.13 -8.97 2.68
C ARG A 157 -9.12 -8.19 3.53
N ILE A 158 -8.68 -7.05 3.02
CA ILE A 158 -7.97 -6.01 3.78
C ILE A 158 -8.75 -4.70 3.62
N GLU A 159 -9.13 -4.05 4.70
CA GLU A 159 -9.98 -2.86 4.65
C GLU A 159 -9.58 -1.81 5.70
N GLY A 160 -9.15 -0.64 5.25
CA GLY A 160 -9.05 0.54 6.11
C GLY A 160 -10.04 1.60 5.65
N GLY A 161 -10.48 2.47 6.57
CA GLY A 161 -11.30 3.62 6.20
C GLY A 161 -10.54 4.58 5.29
N ASP A 162 -9.27 4.83 5.59
CA ASP A 162 -8.38 5.68 4.80
C ASP A 162 -7.43 4.82 3.96
N TYR A 163 -6.72 3.87 4.60
CA TYR A 163 -5.66 3.09 3.97
C TYR A 163 -5.83 1.58 4.14
N ALA A 164 -5.84 0.85 3.04
CA ALA A 164 -5.66 -0.60 3.07
C ALA A 164 -4.21 -0.96 3.47
N PHE A 165 -3.26 -0.14 3.03
CA PHE A 165 -1.84 -0.28 3.34
C PHE A 165 -1.17 1.09 3.32
N TYR A 166 -0.35 1.36 4.33
CA TYR A 166 0.49 2.55 4.42
C TYR A 166 1.93 2.12 4.74
N GLY A 167 2.80 2.21 3.75
CA GLY A 167 4.23 1.88 3.84
C GLY A 167 5.08 3.00 4.46
N GLU A 168 6.36 2.72 4.65
CA GLU A 168 7.31 3.64 5.28
C GLU A 168 8.02 4.61 4.31
N MET A 169 8.62 5.65 4.89
CA MET A 169 9.49 6.62 4.23
C MET A 169 10.95 6.16 4.24
N SER A 170 11.19 4.92 3.81
CA SER A 170 12.51 4.30 3.74
C SER A 170 12.76 3.69 2.36
N PRO A 171 14.01 3.56 1.87
CA PRO A 171 14.31 2.96 0.56
C PRO A 171 14.08 1.45 0.46
N SER A 172 13.31 0.86 1.38
CA SER A 172 12.94 -0.57 1.38
C SER A 172 12.18 -0.92 0.10
N ARG A 173 11.95 -2.22 -0.10
CA ARG A 173 11.22 -2.70 -1.26
C ARG A 173 10.07 -3.59 -0.83
N ASP A 174 8.90 -2.98 -0.80
CA ASP A 174 7.65 -3.59 -0.43
C ASP A 174 7.04 -4.35 -1.60
N VAL A 175 6.37 -5.45 -1.26
CA VAL A 175 5.75 -6.33 -2.24
C VAL A 175 4.35 -6.69 -1.77
N ILE A 176 3.35 -6.11 -2.42
CA ILE A 176 1.93 -6.37 -2.19
C ILE A 176 1.41 -7.22 -3.36
N VAL A 177 0.97 -8.43 -3.06
CA VAL A 177 0.27 -9.31 -4.02
C VAL A 177 -1.17 -9.45 -3.55
N ASN A 178 -2.10 -8.91 -4.34
CA ASN A 178 -3.52 -8.93 -4.05
C ASN A 178 -4.28 -9.83 -5.03
N ASP A 179 -4.63 -11.03 -4.55
CA ASP A 179 -5.55 -11.99 -5.18
C ASP A 179 -6.96 -11.91 -4.56
N GLY A 180 -7.15 -11.03 -3.56
CA GLY A 180 -8.41 -10.83 -2.83
C GLY A 180 -8.99 -9.44 -3.05
N LYS A 181 -9.54 -8.84 -1.98
CA LYS A 181 -10.08 -7.47 -2.00
C LYS A 181 -9.30 -6.57 -1.04
N MET A 182 -8.92 -5.40 -1.52
CA MET A 182 -8.39 -4.31 -0.69
C MET A 182 -9.33 -3.08 -0.79
N ILE A 183 -9.61 -2.43 0.34
CA ILE A 183 -10.44 -1.22 0.42
C ILE A 183 -9.69 -0.18 1.24
N GLY A 184 -9.65 1.05 0.73
CA GLY A 184 -8.78 2.12 1.19
C GLY A 184 -7.60 2.31 0.25
N GLN A 185 -6.92 3.44 0.37
CA GLN A 185 -5.72 3.73 -0.41
C GLN A 185 -4.61 2.73 -0.11
N ILE A 186 -3.84 2.39 -1.13
CA ILE A 186 -2.58 1.66 -1.02
C ILE A 186 -1.48 2.69 -1.26
N SER A 187 -0.66 2.96 -0.25
CA SER A 187 0.50 3.84 -0.35
C SER A 187 1.75 3.01 -0.09
N ALA A 188 2.55 2.76 -1.12
CA ALA A 188 3.74 1.91 -0.98
C ALA A 188 4.89 2.61 -0.25
N GLY A 189 4.99 3.95 -0.38
CA GLY A 189 5.88 4.76 0.43
C GLY A 189 7.10 5.20 -0.37
N TRP A 190 8.29 5.09 0.22
CA TRP A 190 9.53 5.21 -0.54
C TRP A 190 10.02 3.81 -0.90
N GLY A 191 10.81 3.67 -1.96
CA GLY A 191 11.31 2.36 -2.34
C GLY A 191 11.27 2.09 -3.83
N ASN A 192 11.47 0.83 -4.22
CA ASN A 192 11.15 0.42 -5.60
C ASN A 192 10.15 -0.72 -5.50
N ASP A 193 8.93 -0.34 -5.22
CA ASP A 193 7.90 -1.20 -4.70
C ASP A 193 7.16 -1.94 -5.79
N VAL A 194 6.41 -2.96 -5.37
CA VAL A 194 5.60 -3.75 -6.27
C VAL A 194 4.21 -3.91 -5.71
N TYR A 195 3.23 -3.42 -6.48
CA TYR A 195 1.84 -3.80 -6.36
C TYR A 195 1.46 -4.75 -7.51
N ASP A 196 0.95 -5.94 -7.17
CA ASP A 196 0.43 -6.92 -8.13
C ASP A 196 -1.01 -7.29 -7.75
N GLY A 197 -1.98 -6.57 -8.32
CA GLY A 197 -3.41 -6.74 -8.14
C GLY A 197 -4.12 -7.49 -9.26
N ARG A 198 -3.38 -8.11 -10.19
CA ARG A 198 -3.94 -8.71 -11.43
C ARG A 198 -5.01 -9.77 -11.22
N LYS A 199 -5.11 -10.34 -10.02
CA LYS A 199 -6.12 -11.35 -9.64
C LYS A 199 -7.11 -10.87 -8.59
N GLY A 200 -6.94 -9.67 -8.06
CA GLY A 200 -7.77 -9.09 -7.01
C GLY A 200 -8.53 -7.86 -7.51
N THR A 201 -9.06 -7.11 -6.54
CA THR A 201 -9.72 -5.82 -6.75
C THR A 201 -9.29 -4.83 -5.69
N VAL A 202 -9.22 -3.55 -6.04
CA VAL A 202 -9.00 -2.43 -5.12
C VAL A 202 -10.19 -1.48 -5.18
N VAL A 203 -10.58 -0.93 -4.04
CA VAL A 203 -11.44 0.24 -3.95
C VAL A 203 -10.64 1.32 -3.23
N GLY A 204 -10.00 2.20 -4.00
CA GLY A 204 -9.06 3.20 -3.51
C GLY A 204 -7.97 3.50 -4.54
N LYS A 205 -7.17 4.53 -4.27
CA LYS A 205 -6.00 4.90 -5.08
C LYS A 205 -4.83 3.95 -4.81
N ILE A 206 -4.06 3.65 -5.83
CA ILE A 206 -2.81 2.88 -5.75
C ILE A 206 -1.67 3.87 -5.99
N VAL A 207 -0.92 4.18 -4.94
CA VAL A 207 0.19 5.13 -4.94
C VAL A 207 1.50 4.37 -4.78
N GLY A 208 2.40 4.51 -5.74
CA GLY A 208 3.78 4.02 -5.65
C GLY A 208 4.56 4.83 -4.62
N GLY A 209 4.77 6.12 -4.93
CA GLY A 209 5.43 7.06 -4.05
C GLY A 209 6.81 7.42 -4.58
N LEU A 210 7.86 7.37 -3.76
CA LEU A 210 9.21 7.69 -4.25
C LEU A 210 9.94 6.45 -4.74
N GLY A 211 10.39 6.47 -5.99
CA GLY A 211 11.35 5.53 -6.57
C GLY A 211 10.83 4.90 -7.86
N ASN A 212 11.28 3.69 -8.22
CA ASN A 212 10.88 3.06 -9.49
C ASN A 212 9.93 1.90 -9.22
N ASP A 213 8.65 2.22 -9.19
CA ASP A 213 7.59 1.34 -8.78
C ASP A 213 7.02 0.53 -9.94
N LYS A 214 6.43 -0.59 -9.57
CA LYS A 214 5.72 -1.46 -10.50
C LYS A 214 4.30 -1.69 -9.99
N LEU A 215 3.34 -1.04 -10.65
CA LEU A 215 1.94 -1.06 -10.28
C LEU A 215 1.14 -1.81 -11.35
N LEU A 216 0.65 -3.01 -11.01
CA LEU A 216 -0.15 -3.84 -11.91
C LEU A 216 -1.57 -3.99 -11.37
N GLY A 217 -2.51 -3.34 -12.05
CA GLY A 217 -3.95 -3.38 -11.80
C GLY A 217 -4.63 -4.68 -12.19
N GLY A 218 -5.91 -4.73 -11.86
CA GLY A 218 -6.75 -5.90 -11.86
C GLY A 218 -7.87 -5.84 -12.89
N ARG A 219 -9.09 -6.01 -12.40
CA ARG A 219 -10.32 -6.04 -13.21
C ARG A 219 -11.28 -4.89 -12.91
N GLY A 220 -10.96 -4.03 -11.94
CA GLY A 220 -11.76 -2.89 -11.55
C GLY A 220 -11.26 -1.61 -12.21
N SER A 221 -12.03 -0.54 -12.07
CA SER A 221 -11.55 0.80 -12.38
C SER A 221 -10.63 1.26 -11.26
N GLU A 222 -9.35 1.34 -11.54
CA GLU A 222 -8.34 1.71 -10.56
C GLU A 222 -7.73 3.08 -10.87
N VAL A 223 -7.35 3.81 -9.82
CA VAL A 223 -6.62 5.08 -9.93
C VAL A 223 -5.18 4.82 -9.53
N PHE A 224 -4.25 5.05 -10.46
CA PHE A 224 -2.82 4.87 -10.27
C PHE A 224 -2.12 6.21 -10.20
N ASP A 225 -1.24 6.33 -9.22
CA ASP A 225 -0.29 7.43 -9.10
C ASP A 225 1.08 6.79 -8.87
N GLY A 226 1.97 7.00 -9.84
CA GLY A 226 3.33 6.48 -9.77
C GLY A 226 4.11 7.12 -8.61
N GLY A 227 3.88 8.42 -8.39
CA GLY A 227 4.75 9.28 -7.63
C GLY A 227 6.03 9.62 -8.41
N GLU A 228 7.10 9.99 -7.71
CA GLU A 228 8.34 10.38 -8.38
C GLU A 228 9.20 9.17 -8.73
N GLY A 229 9.65 9.12 -9.98
CA GLY A 229 10.71 8.23 -10.42
C GLY A 229 10.40 7.65 -11.78
N ARG A 230 10.69 6.36 -12.00
CA ARG A 230 10.47 5.74 -13.31
C ARG A 230 9.56 4.54 -13.16
N ASP A 231 8.28 4.83 -13.16
CA ASP A 231 7.27 3.87 -12.80
C ASP A 231 6.79 3.07 -14.00
N ARG A 232 6.29 1.88 -13.68
CA ARG A 232 5.72 0.95 -14.65
C ARG A 232 4.32 0.61 -14.21
N MET A 233 3.36 1.23 -14.88
CA MET A 233 1.95 1.07 -14.56
C MET A 233 1.22 0.29 -15.66
N ASN A 234 0.26 -0.53 -15.25
CA ASN A 234 -0.67 -1.23 -16.12
C ASN A 234 -2.01 -1.34 -15.41
N GLY A 235 -3.03 -0.61 -15.86
CA GLY A 235 -4.35 -0.62 -15.24
C GLY A 235 -5.06 -1.98 -15.37
N GLY A 236 -4.81 -2.69 -16.46
CA GLY A 236 -5.33 -4.04 -16.65
C GLY A 236 -6.69 -4.00 -17.34
N ARG A 237 -7.77 -4.30 -16.61
CA ARG A 237 -9.12 -4.11 -17.14
C ARG A 237 -9.91 -3.19 -16.23
N GLY A 238 -10.68 -2.31 -16.83
CA GLY A 238 -11.49 -1.33 -16.12
C GLY A 238 -11.33 -0.01 -16.84
N ALA A 239 -12.12 1.00 -16.47
CA ALA A 239 -11.79 2.36 -16.85
C ALA A 239 -10.77 2.87 -15.85
N ASP A 240 -9.49 2.86 -16.21
CA ASP A 240 -8.38 3.17 -15.31
C ASP A 240 -7.92 4.62 -15.46
N THR A 241 -7.57 5.25 -14.34
CA THR A 241 -7.02 6.62 -14.32
C THR A 241 -5.54 6.57 -13.97
N PHE A 242 -4.70 7.15 -14.83
CA PHE A 242 -3.28 7.40 -14.56
C PHE A 242 -3.13 8.85 -14.16
N ASP A 243 -2.96 9.07 -12.87
CA ASP A 243 -2.99 10.36 -12.20
C ASP A 243 -1.59 10.94 -12.06
N TYR A 244 -1.42 12.18 -12.49
CA TYR A 244 -0.18 12.94 -12.45
C TYR A 244 -0.44 14.30 -11.78
N ASN A 245 0.22 14.52 -10.65
CA ASN A 245 0.03 15.66 -9.77
C ASN A 245 1.11 16.72 -9.94
N THR A 246 2.32 16.31 -10.37
CA THR A 246 3.45 17.23 -10.52
C THR A 246 4.29 16.90 -11.77
N LEU A 247 5.16 17.84 -12.17
CA LEU A 247 6.11 17.61 -13.26
C LEU A 247 7.20 16.57 -12.89
N SER A 248 7.47 16.35 -11.60
CA SER A 248 8.45 15.35 -11.15
C SER A 248 7.92 13.93 -11.16
N ASP A 249 6.60 13.74 -11.21
CA ASP A 249 5.96 12.43 -11.30
C ASP A 249 6.38 11.70 -12.59
N SER A 250 6.59 12.43 -13.70
CA SER A 250 7.17 11.83 -14.91
C SER A 250 7.96 12.82 -15.75
N THR A 251 9.26 12.78 -15.59
CA THR A 251 10.21 13.70 -16.23
C THR A 251 10.40 13.44 -17.72
N VAL A 252 10.91 14.45 -18.43
CA VAL A 252 11.36 14.27 -19.81
C VAL A 252 12.51 13.26 -19.90
N LEU A 253 13.41 13.17 -18.93
CA LEU A 253 14.54 12.23 -19.03
C LEU A 253 14.07 10.78 -18.83
N GLN A 254 14.57 9.85 -19.65
CA GLN A 254 14.20 8.43 -19.55
C GLN A 254 14.48 7.82 -18.16
N SER A 255 15.39 8.41 -17.38
CA SER A 255 15.72 7.96 -16.02
C SER A 255 14.59 8.12 -15.01
N GLY A 256 13.66 9.07 -15.25
CA GLY A 256 12.49 9.31 -14.41
C GLY A 256 11.23 9.51 -15.24
N ARG A 257 11.13 8.83 -16.39
CA ARG A 257 9.98 8.92 -17.30
C ARG A 257 9.13 7.67 -17.17
N ASP A 258 7.89 7.84 -16.78
CA ASP A 258 6.96 6.75 -16.61
C ASP A 258 6.64 6.00 -17.88
N ARG A 259 6.30 4.73 -17.67
CA ARG A 259 5.86 3.83 -18.72
C ARG A 259 4.52 3.22 -18.36
N ILE A 260 3.51 3.62 -19.13
CA ILE A 260 2.16 3.04 -19.07
C ILE A 260 2.04 1.93 -20.10
N SER A 261 1.36 0.85 -19.73
CA SER A 261 1.01 -0.24 -20.64
C SER A 261 -0.43 -0.65 -20.41
N GLY A 262 -1.10 -1.15 -21.46
CA GLY A 262 -2.49 -1.60 -21.33
C GLY A 262 -3.55 -0.51 -21.48
N PHE A 263 -3.17 0.77 -21.65
CA PHE A 263 -4.11 1.87 -21.90
C PHE A 263 -5.08 1.55 -23.06
N SER A 264 -6.36 1.83 -22.84
CA SER A 264 -7.46 1.34 -23.67
C SER A 264 -8.60 2.36 -23.81
N HIS A 265 -8.73 2.91 -25.02
CA HIS A 265 -9.90 3.68 -25.46
C HIS A 265 -11.22 2.98 -25.19
N ALA A 266 -11.26 1.67 -25.50
CA ALA A 266 -12.48 0.88 -25.42
C ALA A 266 -12.95 0.67 -23.96
N GLN A 267 -12.04 0.83 -23.01
CA GLN A 267 -12.35 0.73 -21.59
C GLN A 267 -12.49 2.08 -20.91
N HIS A 268 -12.25 3.18 -21.63
CA HIS A 268 -12.28 4.54 -21.12
C HIS A 268 -11.18 4.86 -20.10
N ASP A 269 -9.98 4.33 -20.36
CA ASP A 269 -8.80 4.74 -19.59
C ASP A 269 -8.49 6.22 -19.87
N VAL A 270 -7.99 6.92 -18.86
CA VAL A 270 -7.66 8.35 -18.96
C VAL A 270 -6.36 8.68 -18.24
N PHE A 271 -5.70 9.74 -18.70
CA PHE A 271 -4.65 10.44 -17.97
C PHE A 271 -5.28 11.62 -17.24
N ASP A 272 -5.12 11.69 -15.93
CA ASP A 272 -5.53 12.86 -15.15
C ASP A 272 -4.33 13.78 -14.98
N LEU A 273 -4.43 14.97 -15.57
CA LEU A 273 -3.38 15.99 -15.54
C LEU A 273 -3.86 17.28 -14.87
N ARG A 274 -5.06 17.25 -14.27
CA ARG A 274 -5.72 18.44 -13.72
C ARG A 274 -4.98 19.09 -12.57
N ASP A 275 -4.11 18.35 -11.89
CA ASP A 275 -3.33 18.87 -10.76
C ASP A 275 -1.99 19.51 -11.19
N ILE A 276 -1.58 19.33 -12.45
CA ILE A 276 -0.43 20.03 -13.02
C ILE A 276 -0.87 21.38 -13.59
N ASP A 277 -0.29 22.45 -13.08
CA ASP A 277 -0.49 23.79 -13.64
C ASP A 277 0.13 23.90 -15.04
N ALA A 278 -0.74 24.01 -16.05
CA ALA A 278 -0.33 24.10 -17.44
C ALA A 278 0.36 25.42 -17.79
N ASN A 279 0.28 26.48 -16.97
CA ASN A 279 0.94 27.74 -17.30
C ASN A 279 1.65 28.38 -16.11
N ALA A 280 2.93 28.05 -15.97
CA ALA A 280 3.79 28.53 -14.88
C ALA A 280 4.01 30.06 -14.87
N ASN A 281 3.60 30.78 -15.91
CA ASN A 281 3.71 32.25 -16.00
C ASN A 281 2.49 33.00 -15.45
N LEU A 282 1.43 32.27 -15.11
CA LEU A 282 0.19 32.82 -14.58
C LEU A 282 0.02 32.38 -13.11
N LEU A 283 -1.00 32.95 -12.46
CA LEU A 283 -1.35 32.56 -11.09
C LEU A 283 -2.45 31.52 -11.14
N LEU A 284 -2.48 30.65 -10.12
CA LEU A 284 -3.44 29.54 -9.98
C LEU A 284 -3.18 28.44 -11.02
N ASN A 285 -3.96 27.37 -10.95
CA ASN A 285 -3.85 26.21 -11.83
C ASN A 285 -4.59 26.45 -13.16
N GLN A 286 -3.91 26.28 -14.30
CA GLN A 286 -4.50 26.32 -15.64
C GLN A 286 -4.59 24.92 -16.25
N ALA A 287 -5.65 24.71 -17.04
CA ALA A 287 -5.84 23.50 -17.84
C ALA A 287 -4.91 23.48 -19.06
N PHE A 288 -4.44 22.30 -19.46
CA PHE A 288 -3.73 22.13 -20.72
C PHE A 288 -4.65 22.31 -21.93
N HIS A 289 -4.06 22.73 -23.04
CA HIS A 289 -4.67 22.73 -24.36
C HIS A 289 -4.10 21.57 -25.19
N PHE A 290 -4.94 20.56 -25.47
CA PHE A 290 -4.52 19.42 -26.28
C PHE A 290 -4.43 19.79 -27.78
N ILE A 291 -3.22 19.83 -28.31
CA ILE A 291 -2.92 20.16 -29.72
C ILE A 291 -2.73 18.90 -30.60
N GLY A 292 -3.03 17.72 -30.07
CA GLY A 292 -2.89 16.47 -30.81
C GLY A 292 -1.43 16.16 -31.17
N LYS A 293 -1.14 16.08 -32.49
CA LYS A 293 0.20 15.74 -33.00
C LYS A 293 1.03 16.95 -33.42
N ASP A 294 0.43 18.14 -33.41
CA ASP A 294 1.11 19.36 -33.83
C ASP A 294 2.33 19.62 -32.93
N ASP A 295 3.34 20.30 -33.48
CA ASP A 295 4.50 20.71 -32.70
C ASP A 295 4.16 21.88 -31.78
N PHE A 296 4.86 21.98 -30.64
CA PHE A 296 4.72 23.13 -29.76
C PHE A 296 5.00 24.42 -30.52
N ASN A 297 4.18 25.44 -30.30
CA ASN A 297 4.27 26.73 -30.98
C ASN A 297 4.79 27.86 -30.09
N GLY A 298 5.29 27.52 -28.89
CA GLY A 298 5.83 28.46 -27.91
C GLY A 298 4.74 29.13 -27.06
N VAL A 299 3.63 28.44 -26.85
CA VAL A 299 2.55 28.84 -25.93
C VAL A 299 2.56 27.90 -24.74
N ALA A 300 2.65 28.49 -23.53
CA ALA A 300 2.54 27.72 -22.30
C ALA A 300 1.15 27.05 -22.20
N GLY A 301 1.15 25.80 -21.75
CA GLY A 301 -0.03 24.96 -21.55
C GLY A 301 -0.36 24.05 -22.72
N GLU A 302 0.52 23.90 -23.70
CA GLU A 302 0.30 22.97 -24.79
C GLU A 302 0.57 21.52 -24.35
N LEU A 303 -0.34 20.61 -24.70
CA LEU A 303 -0.21 19.17 -24.49
C LEU A 303 -0.30 18.45 -25.84
N ARG A 304 0.67 17.61 -26.14
CA ARG A 304 0.77 16.89 -27.42
C ARG A 304 1.13 15.43 -27.24
N TYR A 305 1.06 14.69 -28.33
CA TYR A 305 1.68 13.38 -28.43
C TYR A 305 2.36 13.16 -29.79
N HIS A 306 3.35 12.27 -29.81
CA HIS A 306 3.96 11.79 -31.06
C HIS A 306 4.37 10.31 -30.95
N PHE A 307 4.71 9.70 -32.09
CA PHE A 307 5.10 8.29 -32.13
C PHE A 307 6.62 8.12 -32.03
N ALA A 308 7.06 7.38 -31.01
CA ALA A 308 8.45 6.98 -30.81
C ALA A 308 8.60 5.47 -31.11
N GLY A 309 8.69 5.12 -32.39
CA GLY A 309 8.75 3.73 -32.85
C GLY A 309 7.42 2.99 -32.63
N ARG A 310 7.38 2.07 -31.66
CA ARG A 310 6.16 1.33 -31.26
C ARG A 310 5.44 1.92 -30.05
N ALA A 311 5.96 3.02 -29.50
CA ALA A 311 5.39 3.72 -28.36
C ALA A 311 4.71 5.01 -28.82
N THR A 312 3.76 5.50 -28.02
CA THR A 312 3.29 6.89 -28.05
C THR A 312 3.96 7.63 -26.90
N LEU A 313 4.45 8.84 -27.18
CA LEU A 313 5.03 9.74 -26.18
C LEU A 313 4.11 10.95 -26.04
N ILE A 314 3.63 11.19 -24.82
CA ILE A 314 2.81 12.34 -24.43
C ILE A 314 3.76 13.35 -23.78
N GLU A 315 3.62 14.63 -24.12
CA GLU A 315 4.51 15.71 -23.67
C GLU A 315 3.69 16.98 -23.45
N GLY A 316 4.02 17.75 -22.41
CA GLY A 316 3.44 19.07 -22.19
C GLY A 316 4.51 20.14 -21.95
N ASP A 317 4.26 21.35 -22.43
CA ASP A 317 5.08 22.56 -22.26
C ASP A 317 4.31 23.52 -21.35
N VAL A 318 4.78 23.73 -20.12
CA VAL A 318 4.12 24.59 -19.14
C VAL A 318 4.69 26.01 -19.09
N ASN A 319 5.84 26.23 -19.73
CA ASN A 319 6.58 27.49 -19.64
C ASN A 319 6.55 28.31 -20.95
N GLY A 320 6.16 27.69 -22.07
CA GLY A 320 6.01 28.27 -23.40
C GLY A 320 7.32 28.39 -24.18
N ASP A 321 8.36 27.64 -23.84
CA ASP A 321 9.66 27.68 -24.54
C ASP A 321 9.72 26.76 -25.78
N GLY A 322 8.66 26.01 -26.05
CA GLY A 322 8.55 25.08 -27.17
C GLY A 322 9.21 23.71 -26.92
N ASN A 323 9.64 23.42 -25.69
CA ASN A 323 10.15 22.12 -25.27
C ASN A 323 9.22 21.49 -24.23
N ALA A 324 9.25 20.16 -24.15
CA ALA A 324 8.51 19.45 -23.12
C ALA A 324 9.13 19.74 -21.74
N ASP A 325 8.27 19.95 -20.75
CA ASP A 325 8.62 20.05 -19.32
C ASP A 325 8.38 18.73 -18.57
N PHE A 326 7.43 17.92 -19.05
CA PHE A 326 7.20 16.54 -18.58
C PHE A 326 6.88 15.63 -19.77
N ALA A 327 7.01 14.32 -19.58
CA ALA A 327 6.68 13.36 -20.64
C ALA A 327 6.18 12.04 -20.07
N ILE A 328 5.20 11.40 -20.72
CA ILE A 328 4.66 10.08 -20.33
C ILE A 328 4.77 9.12 -21.50
N LYS A 329 5.32 7.92 -21.27
CA LYS A 329 5.49 6.92 -22.34
C LYS A 329 4.40 5.87 -22.31
N LEU A 330 3.52 5.87 -23.29
CA LEU A 330 2.66 4.74 -23.57
C LEU A 330 3.40 3.64 -24.34
N ALA A 331 3.34 2.40 -23.85
CA ALA A 331 4.04 1.26 -24.40
C ALA A 331 3.61 0.86 -25.81
N SER A 332 2.37 1.18 -26.17
CA SER A 332 1.73 0.94 -27.47
C SER A 332 1.72 2.19 -28.32
N ARG A 333 1.66 1.99 -29.63
CA ARG A 333 1.39 3.03 -30.62
C ARG A 333 -0.12 3.21 -30.70
N LEU A 334 -0.61 4.33 -30.17
CA LEU A 334 -2.02 4.66 -30.08
C LEU A 334 -2.25 6.11 -30.50
N ASP A 335 -3.23 6.35 -31.37
CA ASP A 335 -3.73 7.69 -31.64
C ASP A 335 -4.55 8.15 -30.43
N LEU A 336 -4.07 9.18 -29.76
CA LEU A 336 -4.75 9.79 -28.61
C LEU A 336 -5.69 10.91 -29.08
N VAL A 337 -6.74 11.13 -28.32
CA VAL A 337 -7.76 12.17 -28.49
C VAL A 337 -7.91 12.97 -27.20
N GLU A 338 -8.55 14.14 -27.27
CA GLU A 338 -8.75 15.01 -26.10
C GLU A 338 -9.48 14.29 -24.94
N ALA A 339 -10.42 13.40 -25.26
CA ALA A 339 -11.17 12.63 -24.25
C ALA A 339 -10.33 11.60 -23.47
N ASP A 340 -9.08 11.35 -23.85
CA ASP A 340 -8.14 10.53 -23.09
C ASP A 340 -7.53 11.28 -21.89
N PHE A 341 -7.80 12.57 -21.79
CA PHE A 341 -7.20 13.44 -20.80
C PHE A 341 -8.28 14.13 -19.97
N LEU A 342 -8.08 14.15 -18.66
CA LEU A 342 -8.76 15.08 -17.77
C LEU A 342 -7.83 16.29 -17.62
N LEU A 343 -8.30 17.46 -18.07
CA LEU A 343 -7.55 18.72 -18.16
C LEU A 343 -8.23 19.83 -17.36
#